data_AF-A0A3B1DSY1-F1
#
_entry.id   AF-A0A3B1DSY1-F1
#
_cell.length_a   1.000
_cell.length_b   1.000
_cell.length_c   1.000
_cell.angle_alpha   90.00
_cell.angle_beta   90.00
_cell.angle_gamma   90.00
#
_symmetry.space_group_name_H-M   'P 1'
#
loop_
_entity.id
_entity.type
_entity.pdbx_description
1 polymer ?
#
loop_
_entity_poly.entity_id
_entity_poly.type
_entity_poly.pdbx_seq_one_letter_code
_entity_poly.pdbx_strand_id
1 'polypeptide(L)' 'MVEGYVDHYNNVRLHSAIGYVTPTDKLEGRAEQIQTARDRKLEEARAKRKQRNQQKQNEKLIDNKTMLQCS' A
#
# COMPACT_ATOMS: atom_id res chain seq x y z
N MET A 1 31.49 14.39 -12.24
CA MET A 1 30.35 14.88 -11.44
C MET A 1 29.12 15.22 -12.31
N VAL A 2 28.75 14.35 -13.26
CA VAL A 2 27.50 14.45 -14.04
C VAL A 2 26.86 13.08 -14.13
N GLU A 3 27.67 12.04 -14.36
CA GLU A 3 27.22 10.64 -14.39
C GLU A 3 26.41 10.23 -13.16
N GLY A 4 26.88 10.53 -11.94
CA GLY A 4 26.14 10.20 -10.72
C GLY A 4 24.81 10.96 -10.57
N TYR A 5 24.68 12.15 -11.17
CA TYR A 5 23.42 12.88 -11.18
C TYR A 5 22.43 12.25 -12.16
N VAL A 6 22.89 11.86 -13.35
CA VAL A 6 22.09 11.20 -14.38
C VAL A 6 21.58 9.85 -13.88
N ASP A 7 22.45 9.05 -13.27
CA ASP A 7 22.10 7.74 -12.74
C ASP A 7 21.01 7.83 -11.65
N HIS A 8 21.18 8.74 -10.70
CA HIS A 8 20.19 8.97 -9.65
C HIS A 8 18.83 9.39 -10.22
N TYR A 9 18.80 10.28 -11.22
CA TYR A 9 17.56 10.72 -11.84
C TYR A 9 16.83 9.62 -12.60
N ASN A 10 17.58 8.78 -13.30
CA ASN A 10 17.01 7.73 -14.14
C ASN A 10 16.53 6.52 -13.32
N ASN A 11 17.34 6.08 -12.35
CA ASN A 11 17.17 4.78 -11.70
C ASN A 11 16.63 4.87 -10.27
N VAL A 12 16.79 6.00 -9.58
CA VAL A 12 16.43 6.11 -8.15
C VAL A 12 15.24 7.02 -7.93
N ARG A 13 15.16 8.14 -8.64
CA ARG A 13 14.12 9.16 -8.41
C ARG A 13 12.74 8.65 -8.84
N LEU A 14 11.83 8.52 -7.86
CA LEU A 14 10.41 8.32 -8.14
C LEU A 14 9.77 9.65 -8.51
N HIS A 15 9.08 9.71 -9.64
CA HIS A 15 8.48 10.94 -10.14
C HIS A 15 6.95 10.90 -10.16
N SER A 16 6.31 11.89 -9.55
CA SER A 16 4.85 11.92 -9.37
C SER A 16 4.08 12.01 -10.69
N ALA A 17 4.59 12.74 -11.69
CA ALA A 17 3.93 12.87 -12.99
C ALA A 17 3.86 11.55 -13.77
N ILE A 18 4.69 10.56 -13.43
CA ILE A 18 4.68 9.21 -14.02
C ILE A 18 4.22 8.13 -13.01
N GLY A 19 3.48 8.53 -11.98
CA GLY A 19 2.87 7.59 -11.03
C GLY A 19 3.85 6.99 -10.04
N TYR A 20 4.86 7.77 -9.61
CA TYR A 20 5.93 7.32 -8.71
C TYR A 20 6.66 6.09 -9.24
N VAL A 21 6.96 6.09 -10.54
CA VAL A 21 7.82 5.11 -11.22
C VAL A 21 9.14 5.81 -11.56
N THR A 22 10.23 5.07 -11.69
CA THR A 22 11.51 5.65 -12.13
C THR A 22 11.43 5.97 -13.63
N PRO A 23 12.16 6.99 -14.13
CA PRO A 23 12.23 7.23 -15.57
C PRO A 23 12.67 6.01 -16.39
N THR A 24 13.66 5.24 -15.91
CA THR A 24 14.11 4.01 -16.58
C THR A 24 12.99 2.98 -16.69
N ASP A 25 12.30 2.64 -15.59
CA ASP A 25 11.21 1.66 -15.60
C ASP A 25 10.06 2.08 -16.51
N LYS A 26 9.83 3.39 -16.65
CA LYS A 26 8.81 3.93 -17.57
C LYS A 26 9.23 3.76 -19.03
N LEU A 27 10.50 4.01 -19.35
CA LEU A 27 11.05 3.80 -20.70
C LEU A 27 11.10 2.31 -21.08
N GLU A 28 11.35 1.43 -20.10
CA GLU A 28 11.31 -0.02 -20.27
C GLU A 28 9.88 -0.59 -20.33
N GLY A 29 8.85 0.26 -20.24
CA GLY A 29 7.44 -0.17 -20.32
C GLY A 29 6.93 -0.93 -19.09
N ARG A 30 7.68 -0.98 -17.98
CA ARG A 30 7.33 -1.74 -16.77
C ARG A 30 6.38 -1.00 -15.82
N ALA A 31 6.08 0.26 -16.11
CA ALA A 31 5.27 1.11 -15.24
C ALA A 31 3.91 0.50 -14.87
N GLU A 32 3.21 -0.13 -15.83
CA GLU A 32 1.90 -0.74 -15.60
C GLU A 32 1.98 -1.95 -14.67
N GLN A 33 2.99 -2.80 -14.84
CA GLN A 33 3.22 -3.96 -13.99
C GLN A 33 3.53 -3.53 -12.56
N ILE A 34 4.37 -2.49 -12.39
CA ILE A 34 4.71 -1.91 -11.08
C ILE A 34 3.46 -1.36 -10.39
N GLN A 35 2.62 -0.63 -11.12
CA GLN A 35 1.39 -0.05 -10.57
C GLN A 35 0.40 -1.14 -10.17
N THR A 36 0.17 -2.13 -11.04
CA THR A 36 -0.71 -3.27 -10.76
C THR A 36 -0.28 -4.05 -9.51
N ALA A 37 1.02 -4.29 -9.35
CA ALA A 37 1.55 -4.96 -8.17
C ALA A 37 1.34 -4.13 -6.89
N ARG A 38 1.48 -2.81 -6.96
CA ARG A 38 1.22 -1.90 -5.84
C ARG A 38 -0.26 -1.90 -5.47
N ASP A 39 -1.14 -1.81 -6.45
CA ASP A 39 -2.59 -1.79 -6.22
C ASP A 39 -3.05 -3.09 -5.56
N ARG A 40 -2.56 -4.23 -6.03
CA ARG A 40 -2.81 -5.53 -5.38
C ARG A 40 -2.38 -5.52 -3.91
N LYS A 41 -1.17 -5.04 -3.61
CA LYS A 41 -0.66 -4.97 -2.23
C LYS A 41 -1.52 -4.03 -1.36
N LEU A 42 -1.99 -2.92 -1.92
CA LEU A 42 -2.87 -1.98 -1.23
C LEU A 42 -4.23 -2.59 -0.94
N GLU A 43 -4.82 -3.32 -1.89
CA GLU A 43 -6.08 -4.04 -1.69
C GLU A 43 -5.96 -5.12 -0.62
N GLU A 44 -4.90 -5.92 -0.65
CA GLU A 44 -4.64 -6.91 0.39
C GLU A 44 -4.51 -6.25 1.78
N ALA A 45 -3.83 -5.10 1.86
CA ALA A 45 -3.70 -4.34 3.10
C ALA A 45 -5.04 -3.72 3.55
N ARG A 46 -5.90 -3.28 2.63
CA ARG A 46 -7.27 -2.80 2.91
C ARG A 46 -8.12 -3.93 3.47
N ALA A 47 -8.12 -5.10 2.83
CA ALA A 47 -8.86 -6.29 3.29
C ALA A 47 -8.42 -6.72 4.70
N LYS A 48 -7.11 -6.82 4.95
CA LYS A 48 -6.56 -7.15 6.28
C LYS A 48 -6.99 -6.14 7.35
N ARG A 49 -6.99 -4.83 7.03
CA ARG A 49 -7.47 -3.80 7.95
C ARG A 49 -8.97 -3.93 8.23
N LYS A 50 -9.78 -4.20 7.22
CA LYS A 50 -11.23 -4.42 7.38
C LYS A 50 -11.53 -5.60 8.31
N GLN A 51 -10.85 -6.74 8.12
CA GLN A 51 -11.01 -7.92 8.98
C GLN A 51 -10.63 -7.64 10.42
N ARG A 52 -9.47 -7.01 10.68
CA ARG A 52 -9.06 -6.63 12.03
C ARG A 52 -10.04 -5.68 12.70
N ASN A 53 -10.57 -4.72 11.95
CA ASN A 53 -11.56 -3.79 12.48
C ASN A 53 -12.86 -4.53 12.83
N GLN A 54 -13.34 -5.43 11.97
CA GLN A 54 -14.53 -6.25 12.25
C GLN A 54 -14.34 -7.12 13.50
N GLN A 55 -13.18 -7.75 13.65
CA GLN A 55 -12.86 -8.56 14.83
C GLN A 55 -12.90 -7.72 16.11
N LYS A 56 -12.28 -6.53 16.10
CA LYS A 56 -12.33 -5.59 17.24
C LYS A 56 -13.75 -5.12 17.57
N GLN A 57 -14.60 -4.90 16.56
CA GLN A 57 -16.00 -4.51 16.81
C GLN A 57 -16.79 -5.67 17.42
N ASN A 58 -16.56 -6.90 16.95
CA ASN A 58 -17.22 -8.09 17.49
C ASN A 58 -16.77 -8.39 18.93
N GLU A 59 -15.49 -8.26 19.22
CA GLU A 59 -14.93 -8.40 20.58
C GLU A 59 -15.61 -7.42 21.55
N LYS A 60 -15.69 -6.13 21.19
CA LYS A 60 -16.42 -5.13 21.98
C LYS A 60 -17.90 -5.49 22.18
N LEU A 61 -18.55 -6.05 21.16
CA LEU A 61 -19.95 -6.47 21.26
C LEU A 61 -20.10 -7.65 22.23
N ILE A 62 -19.19 -8.62 22.18
CA ILE A 62 -19.15 -9.76 23.11
C ILE A 62 -18.90 -9.27 24.53
N ASP A 63 -17.94 -8.38 24.74
CA ASP A 63 -17.62 -7.82 26.06
C ASP A 63 -18.83 -7.10 26.65
N ASN A 64 -19.45 -6.22 25.87
CA ASN A 64 -20.66 -5.50 26.28
C ASN A 64 -21.80 -6.46 26.63
N LYS A 65 -22.03 -7.50 25.80
CA LYS A 65 -23.06 -8.51 26.06
C LYS A 65 -22.78 -9.30 27.34
N THR A 66 -21.52 -9.65 27.59
CA THR A 66 -21.11 -10.39 28.78
C THR A 66 -21.34 -9.56 30.04
N MET A 67 -21.01 -8.27 30.01
CA MET A 67 -21.27 -7.33 31.12
C MET A 67 -22.76 -7.22 31.45
N LEU A 68 -23.64 -7.19 30.44
CA LEU A 68 -25.09 -7.14 30.61
C LEU A 68 -25.72 -8.44 31.17
N GLN A 69 -25.04 -9.59 31.06
CA GLN A 69 -25.57 -10.88 31.55
C GLN A 69 -25.15 -11.21 32.98
N CYS A 70 -24.11 -10.54 33.50
CA CYS A 70 -23.64 -10.70 34.88
C CYS A 70 -24.28 -9.71 35.87
N SER A 71 -25.30 -8.95 35.44
CA SER A 71 -26.08 -8.00 36.23
C SER A 71 -27.42 -8.59 36.62
#